data_AF-A0A3C1WJX2-F1
#
_entry.id   AF-A0A3C1WJX2-F1
#
_cell.length_a   1.000
_cell.length_b   1.000
_cell.length_c   1.000
_cell.angle_alpha   90.00
_cell.angle_beta   90.00
_cell.angle_gamma   90.00
#
_symmetry.space_group_name_H-M   'P 1'
#
loop_
_entity.id
_entity.type
_entity.pdbx_description
1 polymer ?
#
loop_
_entity_poly.entity_id
_entity_poly.type
_entity_poly.pdbx_seq_one_letter_code
_entity_poly.pdbx_strand_id
1 'polypeptide(L)'
;MIEGKFRTRVDENAFGNTTPCIIGLMEKQVVEGTQIEIPDVLLARLISLGEAYQLPVISRIDLYDDISLSNVQCEGLLHELDFIFQILNDDLLKKHLSKMKELANKCIDAKGKYRLLVAGN
;
A
#
# COMPACT_ATOMS: atom_id res chain seq x y z
N MET A 1 25.00 -19.81 -25.13
CA MET A 1 24.83 -18.42 -24.67
C MET A 1 23.34 -18.14 -24.63
N ILE A 2 22.75 -18.02 -23.45
CA ILE A 2 21.32 -17.71 -23.29
C ILE A 2 21.25 -16.19 -23.16
N GLU A 3 20.81 -15.51 -24.23
CA GLU A 3 20.58 -14.06 -24.19
C GLU A 3 19.41 -13.78 -23.24
N GLY A 4 19.75 -13.21 -22.08
CA GLY A 4 18.80 -12.84 -21.04
C GLY A 4 17.90 -11.69 -21.50
N LYS A 5 16.65 -12.02 -21.85
CA LYS A 5 15.55 -11.05 -21.88
C LYS A 5 14.91 -10.95 -20.49
N PHE A 6 15.57 -10.25 -19.58
CA PHE A 6 14.97 -9.84 -18.30
C PHE A 6 14.77 -8.33 -18.26
N ARG A 7 13.76 -7.83 -18.97
CA ARG A 7 13.12 -6.53 -18.70
C ARG A 7 11.66 -6.59 -19.11
N THR A 8 10.87 -7.35 -18.37
CA THR A 8 9.43 -7.15 -18.39
C THR A 8 9.15 -5.93 -17.52
N ARG A 9 9.03 -4.75 -18.15
CA ARG A 9 8.38 -3.62 -17.49
C ARG A 9 6.99 -4.10 -17.08
N VAL A 10 6.68 -4.01 -15.79
CA VAL A 10 5.38 -4.38 -15.26
C VAL A 10 4.41 -3.29 -15.71
N ASP A 11 3.61 -3.60 -16.74
CA ASP A 11 2.57 -2.74 -17.29
C ASP A 11 1.29 -2.90 -16.45
N GLU A 12 0.52 -1.83 -16.24
CA GLU A 12 -0.76 -1.84 -15.51
C GLU A 12 -1.73 -2.88 -16.10
N ASN A 13 -1.59 -3.19 -17.39
CA ASN A 13 -2.37 -4.19 -18.12
C ASN A 13 -2.05 -5.65 -17.76
N ALA A 14 -0.95 -5.93 -17.05
CA ALA A 14 -0.54 -7.30 -16.70
C ALA A 14 -1.37 -7.92 -15.56
N PHE A 15 -2.24 -7.14 -14.91
CA PHE A 15 -2.99 -7.55 -13.71
C PHE A 15 -4.48 -7.86 -13.98
N GLY A 16 -4.88 -8.00 -15.25
CA GLY A 16 -6.29 -8.07 -15.67
C GLY A 16 -7.18 -9.18 -15.07
N ASN A 17 -6.65 -10.05 -14.20
CA ASN A 17 -7.39 -11.14 -13.53
C ASN A 17 -7.32 -11.12 -11.99
N THR A 18 -6.70 -10.12 -11.36
CA THR A 18 -6.63 -10.04 -9.88
C THR A 18 -7.69 -9.06 -9.37
N THR A 19 -8.51 -9.48 -8.40
CA THR A 19 -9.29 -8.54 -7.61
C THR A 19 -8.30 -7.60 -6.89
N PRO A 20 -8.51 -6.28 -6.83
CA PRO A 20 -7.58 -5.39 -6.15
C PRO A 20 -7.91 -5.27 -4.66
N CYS A 21 -6.87 -5.18 -3.83
CA CYS A 21 -7.01 -4.72 -2.45
C CYS A 21 -7.47 -3.26 -2.42
N ILE A 22 -8.32 -2.92 -1.45
CA ILE A 22 -8.87 -1.57 -1.29
C ILE A 22 -8.22 -0.89 -0.11
N ILE A 23 -7.74 0.35 -0.31
CA ILE A 23 -7.26 1.20 0.77
C ILE A 23 -8.11 2.46 0.83
N GLY A 24 -8.57 2.85 2.02
CA GLY A 24 -9.45 4.02 2.16
C GLY A 24 -9.53 4.53 3.59
N LEU A 25 -10.12 5.71 3.75
CA LEU A 25 -10.43 6.24 5.08
C LEU A 25 -11.74 5.65 5.58
N MET A 26 -11.79 5.32 6.86
CA MET A 26 -12.96 4.73 7.51
C MET A 26 -13.31 5.50 8.79
N GLU A 27 -14.59 5.78 8.98
CA GLU A 27 -15.14 6.25 10.27
C GLU A 27 -15.98 5.14 10.90
N LYS A 28 -17.23 4.98 10.43
CA LYS A 28 -18.09 3.79 10.67
C LYS A 28 -18.21 2.91 9.43
N GLN A 29 -18.04 3.55 8.28
CA GLN A 29 -18.03 2.97 6.95
C GLN A 29 -16.89 3.63 6.17
N VAL A 30 -16.51 3.02 5.05
CA VAL A 30 -15.51 3.62 4.17
C VAL A 30 -16.04 4.94 3.62
N VAL A 31 -15.21 5.98 3.68
CA VAL A 31 -15.54 7.31 3.19
C VAL A 31 -15.47 7.32 1.67
N GLU A 32 -16.59 7.62 1.03
CA GLU A 32 -16.70 7.68 -0.43
C GLU A 32 -15.67 8.66 -1.03
N GLY A 33 -15.09 8.28 -2.18
CA GLY A 33 -14.07 9.09 -2.86
C GLY A 33 -12.68 9.07 -2.21
N THR A 34 -12.49 8.32 -1.13
CA THR A 34 -11.15 8.12 -0.51
C THR A 34 -10.51 6.78 -0.85
N GLN A 35 -11.24 5.92 -1.54
CA GLN A 35 -10.80 4.58 -1.89
C GLN A 35 -9.77 4.62 -3.02
N ILE A 36 -8.73 3.82 -2.87
CA ILE A 36 -7.78 3.51 -3.92
C ILE A 36 -7.71 1.99 -4.06
N GLU A 37 -7.59 1.55 -5.31
CA GLU A 37 -7.37 0.15 -5.65
C GLU A 37 -5.86 -0.07 -5.83
N ILE A 38 -5.35 -1.14 -5.21
CA ILE A 38 -3.98 -1.60 -5.38
C ILE A 38 -4.03 -3.04 -5.84
N PRO A 39 -3.42 -3.39 -6.99
CA PRO A 39 -3.29 -4.78 -7.39
C PRO A 39 -2.58 -5.60 -6.31
N ASP A 40 -3.11 -6.77 -5.98
CA ASP A 40 -2.59 -7.65 -4.92
C ASP A 40 -1.11 -7.95 -5.09
N VAL A 41 -0.64 -8.13 -6.32
CA VAL A 41 0.78 -8.41 -6.59
C VAL A 41 1.68 -7.24 -6.18
N LEU A 42 1.20 -6.00 -6.31
CA LEU A 42 1.95 -4.83 -5.85
C LEU A 42 1.89 -4.70 -4.33
N LEU A 43 0.74 -5.00 -3.72
CA LEU A 43 0.63 -5.00 -2.26
C LEU A 43 1.48 -6.13 -1.63
N ALA A 44 1.50 -7.32 -2.22
CA ALA A 44 2.32 -8.45 -1.82
C ALA A 44 3.82 -8.12 -1.85
N ARG A 45 4.26 -7.39 -2.88
CA ARG A 45 5.63 -6.89 -2.97
C ARG A 45 5.94 -5.89 -1.86
N LEU A 46 5.02 -4.98 -1.56
CA LEU A 46 5.18 -4.02 -0.47
C LEU A 46 5.30 -4.75 0.87
N ILE A 47 4.44 -5.74 1.14
CA ILE A 47 4.48 -6.57 2.35
C ILE A 47 5.83 -7.30 2.44
N SER A 48 6.27 -7.95 1.36
CA SER A 48 7.56 -8.65 1.30
C SER A 48 8.74 -7.72 1.60
N LEU A 49 8.70 -6.47 1.11
CA LEU A 49 9.71 -5.46 1.43
C LEU A 49 9.62 -5.06 2.91
N GLY A 50 8.42 -4.89 3.44
CA GLY A 50 8.20 -4.63 4.85
C GLY A 50 8.80 -5.71 5.75
N GLU A 51 8.58 -6.97 5.42
CA GLU A 51 9.19 -8.10 6.15
C GLU A 51 10.72 -8.10 6.04
N ALA A 52 11.26 -7.93 4.82
CA ALA A 52 12.70 -7.95 4.58
C ALA A 52 13.47 -6.86 5.33
N TYR A 53 12.86 -5.67 5.47
CA TYR A 53 13.42 -4.54 6.20
C TYR A 53 12.91 -4.41 7.63
N GLN A 54 12.13 -5.39 8.12
CA GLN A 54 11.53 -5.40 9.46
C GLN A 54 10.71 -4.15 9.77
N LEU A 55 9.94 -3.65 8.80
CA LEU A 55 9.08 -2.48 8.89
C LEU A 55 7.77 -2.86 9.61
N PRO A 56 7.56 -2.44 10.87
CA PRO A 56 6.51 -3.01 11.72
C PRO A 56 5.07 -2.79 11.27
N VAL A 57 4.76 -1.70 10.55
CA VAL A 57 3.39 -1.40 10.13
C VAL A 57 3.07 -2.09 8.80
N ILE A 58 3.95 -1.98 7.81
CA ILE A 58 3.80 -2.62 6.51
C ILE A 58 3.75 -4.15 6.64
N SER A 59 4.59 -4.74 7.49
CA SER A 59 4.61 -6.19 7.73
C SER A 59 3.35 -6.73 8.44
N ARG A 60 2.47 -5.87 8.96
CA ARG A 60 1.17 -6.25 9.53
C ARG A 60 0.03 -6.21 8.53
N ILE A 61 0.28 -5.69 7.33
CA ILE A 61 -0.72 -5.71 6.27
C ILE A 61 -0.81 -7.14 5.75
N ASP A 62 -2.02 -7.67 5.70
CA ASP A 62 -2.31 -8.97 5.10
C ASP A 62 -3.04 -8.76 3.76
N LEU A 63 -2.89 -9.72 2.85
CA LEU A 63 -3.59 -9.70 1.56
C LEU A 63 -5.02 -10.22 1.67
N TYR A 64 -5.33 -11.00 2.71
CA TYR A 64 -6.57 -11.74 2.87
C TYR A 64 -7.36 -11.31 4.11
N ASP A 65 -6.77 -10.49 4.98
CA ASP A 65 -7.42 -9.93 6.16
C ASP A 65 -7.46 -8.40 6.12
N ASP A 66 -8.53 -7.85 6.68
CA ASP A 66 -8.69 -6.42 6.84
C ASP A 66 -7.88 -5.90 8.03
N ILE A 67 -7.17 -4.79 7.84
CA ILE A 67 -6.53 -4.05 8.93
C ILE A 67 -6.98 -2.59 8.96
N SER A 68 -7.30 -2.11 10.16
CA SER A 68 -7.57 -0.70 10.42
C SER A 68 -6.42 -0.09 11.23
N LEU A 69 -5.78 0.94 10.67
CA LEU A 69 -4.71 1.67 11.31
C LEU A 69 -5.24 2.94 11.97
N SER A 70 -4.84 3.18 13.21
CA SER A 70 -5.06 4.44 13.91
C SER A 70 -4.17 5.56 13.35
N ASN A 71 -4.43 6.82 13.74
CA ASN A 71 -3.60 7.95 13.38
C ASN A 71 -2.12 7.76 13.77
N VAL A 72 -1.84 7.21 14.95
CA VAL A 72 -0.46 6.93 15.41
C VAL A 72 0.20 5.85 14.55
N GLN A 73 -0.54 4.82 14.15
CA GLN A 73 -0.02 3.80 13.24
C GLN A 73 0.20 4.36 11.83
N CYS A 74 -0.61 5.32 11.39
CA CYS A 74 -0.40 6.02 10.13
C CYS A 74 0.87 6.88 10.12
N GLU A 75 1.29 7.45 11.25
CA GLU A 75 2.60 8.13 11.37
C GLU A 75 3.74 7.14 11.10
N GLY A 76 3.69 5.96 11.75
CA GLY A 76 4.64 4.88 11.50
C GLY A 76 4.64 4.41 10.03
N LEU A 77 3.44 4.20 9.47
CA LEU A 77 3.28 3.83 8.07
C LEU A 77 3.91 4.86 7.12
N LEU A 78 3.74 6.17 7.38
CA LEU A 78 4.35 7.20 6.54
C LEU A 78 5.87 7.11 6.51
N HIS A 79 6.50 6.95 7.68
CA HIS A 79 7.95 6.79 7.76
C HIS A 79 8.45 5.55 7.01
N GLU A 80 7.72 4.43 7.13
CA GLU A 80 8.04 3.19 6.42
C GLU A 80 7.86 3.33 4.90
N LEU A 81 6.77 3.96 4.46
CA LEU A 81 6.52 4.25 3.04
C LEU A 81 7.58 5.20 2.45
N ASP A 82 8.03 6.20 3.20
CA ASP A 82 9.11 7.10 2.80
C ASP A 82 10.43 6.35 2.62
N PHE A 83 10.76 5.47 3.56
CA PHE A 83 11.94 4.62 3.45
C PHE A 83 11.89 3.74 2.20
N ILE A 84 10.77 3.01 1.97
CA ILE A 84 10.61 2.19 0.77
C ILE A 84 10.70 3.03 -0.50
N PHE A 85 10.06 4.20 -0.53
CA PHE A 85 10.07 5.08 -1.69
C PHE A 85 11.49 5.51 -2.12
N GLN A 86 12.40 5.70 -1.15
CA GLN A 86 13.79 6.08 -1.40
C GLN A 86 14.63 4.95 -2.01
N ILE A 87 14.38 3.70 -1.63
CA ILE A 87 15.19 2.55 -2.07
C ILE A 87 14.66 1.88 -3.34
N LEU A 88 13.42 2.17 -3.71
CA LEU A 88 12.73 1.50 -4.81
C LEU A 88 13.03 2.15 -6.17
N ASN A 89 13.12 1.34 -7.24
CA ASN A 89 13.24 1.79 -8.63
C ASN A 89 12.03 1.39 -9.50
N ASP A 90 10.91 1.01 -8.88
CA ASP A 90 9.67 0.62 -9.56
C ASP A 90 8.66 1.79 -9.53
N ASP A 91 8.52 2.49 -10.66
CA ASP A 91 7.66 3.67 -10.77
C ASP A 91 6.17 3.35 -10.55
N LEU A 92 5.73 2.15 -10.91
CA LEU A 92 4.34 1.74 -10.75
C LEU A 92 4.02 1.58 -9.27
N LEU A 93 4.87 0.86 -8.53
CA LEU A 93 4.68 0.73 -7.09
C LEU A 93 4.79 2.10 -6.41
N LYS A 94 5.75 2.96 -6.79
CA LYS A 94 5.83 4.35 -6.28
C LYS A 94 4.53 5.14 -6.44
N LYS A 95 3.85 5.03 -7.59
CA LYS A 95 2.56 5.69 -7.83
C LYS A 95 1.50 5.27 -6.80
N HIS A 96 1.44 3.98 -6.46
CA HIS A 96 0.52 3.49 -5.43
C HIS A 96 0.95 3.90 -4.01
N LEU A 97 2.25 3.85 -3.68
CA LEU A 97 2.76 4.30 -2.39
C LEU A 97 2.47 5.78 -2.14
N SER A 98 2.59 6.65 -3.16
CA SER A 98 2.23 8.05 -3.04
C SER A 98 0.76 8.25 -2.64
N LYS A 99 -0.16 7.50 -3.26
CA LYS A 99 -1.59 7.54 -2.88
C LYS A 99 -1.83 7.04 -1.47
N MET A 100 -1.16 5.95 -1.06
CA MET A 100 -1.23 5.47 0.32
C MET A 100 -0.74 6.53 1.32
N LYS A 101 0.36 7.22 1.00
CA LYS A 101 0.88 8.33 1.82
C LYS A 101 -0.13 9.48 1.92
N GLU A 102 -0.81 9.83 0.84
CA GLU A 102 -1.85 10.87 0.89
C GLU A 102 -2.99 10.49 1.85
N LEU A 103 -3.44 9.23 1.82
CA LEU A 103 -4.47 8.75 2.73
C LEU A 103 -3.98 8.68 4.19
N ALA A 104 -2.75 8.23 4.42
CA ALA A 104 -2.15 8.20 5.75
C ALA A 104 -2.02 9.62 6.34
N ASN A 105 -1.57 10.60 5.55
CA ASN A 105 -1.54 12.01 5.98
C ASN A 105 -2.93 12.52 6.34
N LYS A 106 -3.94 12.28 5.49
CA LYS A 106 -5.33 12.67 5.80
C LYS A 106 -5.85 12.03 7.08
N CYS A 107 -5.48 10.78 7.36
CA CYS A 107 -5.84 10.10 8.59
C CYS A 107 -5.20 10.76 9.83
N ILE A 108 -3.95 11.21 9.72
CA ILE A 108 -3.21 11.89 10.79
C ILE A 108 -3.81 13.28 11.05
N ASP A 109 -4.02 14.07 9.99
CA ASP A 109 -4.59 15.42 10.06
C ASP A 109 -5.99 15.44 10.66
N ALA A 110 -6.75 14.35 10.46
CA ALA A 110 -8.07 14.17 11.01
C ALA A 110 -8.08 13.87 12.53
N LYS A 111 -6.91 13.78 13.19
CA LYS A 111 -6.74 13.67 14.65
C LYS A 111 -7.65 12.63 15.31
N GLY A 112 -7.69 11.43 14.73
CA GLY A 112 -8.45 10.29 15.25
C GLY A 112 -9.92 10.21 14.81
N LYS A 113 -10.40 11.14 13.98
CA LYS A 113 -11.74 11.03 13.36
C LYS A 113 -11.84 9.83 12.42
N TYR A 114 -10.76 9.53 11.70
CA TYR A 114 -10.70 8.42 10.74
C TYR A 114 -9.65 7.38 11.14
N ARG A 115 -9.84 6.17 10.63
CA ARG A 115 -8.84 5.12 10.53
C ARG A 115 -8.49 4.90 9.05
N LEU A 116 -7.28 4.44 8.78
CA LEU A 116 -6.92 3.96 7.46
C LEU A 116 -7.26 2.47 7.38
N LEU A 117 -8.19 2.09 6.51
CA LEU A 117 -8.52 0.71 6.22
C LEU A 117 -7.65 0.22 5.06
N VAL A 118 -7.04 -0.95 5.22
CA VAL A 118 -6.52 -1.77 4.13
C VAL A 118 -7.37 -3.03 4.15
N ALA A 119 -8.20 -3.20 3.12
CA ALA A 119 -9.06 -4.36 2.96
C ALA A 119 -8.42 -5.33 1.97
N GLY A 120 -8.19 -6.54 2.46
CA GLY A 120 -7.71 -7.66 1.66
C GLY A 120 -8.80 -8.22 0.74
N ASN A 121 -8.43 -9.22 -0.05
CA ASN A 121 -9.33 -9.98 -0.91
C ASN A 121 -9.86 -11.26 -0.27
#